data_AF-A0AAV3IN46-F1
#
_entry.id   AF-A0AAV3IN46-F1
#
_cell.length_a   1.000
_cell.length_b   1.000
_cell.length_c   1.000
_cell.angle_alpha   90.00
_cell.angle_beta   90.00
_cell.angle_gamma   90.00
#
_symmetry.space_group_name_H-M   'P 1'
#
loop_
_entity.id
_entity.type
_entity.pdbx_description
1 polymer ?
#
loop_
_entity_poly.entity_id
_entity_poly.type
_entity_poly.pdbx_seq_one_letter_code
_entity_poly.pdbx_strand_id
1 'polypeptide(L)'
;MVTPATCKRLFGDRPDGKEWQPGCLKIKQSTDTPVSKGSVTIDQNGNVVYTPNGNWHGADIFSIQVVTSVSRFNDGTDFQYVSIPATVVQEPVSGIEDKSVSTGGGGSVGGGLILGLFGLIALRRFKS
;
A
#
# COMPACT_ATOMS: atom_id res chain seq x y z
N MET A 1 -3.43 19.00 21.97
CA MET A 1 -3.15 17.62 21.49
C MET A 1 -2.65 16.79 22.66
N VAL A 2 -2.97 15.50 22.71
CA VAL A 2 -2.63 14.64 23.85
C VAL A 2 -1.19 14.14 23.69
N THR A 3 -0.27 14.62 24.53
CA THR A 3 1.16 14.27 24.46
C THR A 3 1.47 12.95 25.18
N PRO A 4 2.60 12.29 24.89
CA PRO A 4 3.06 11.11 25.64
C PRO A 4 3.09 11.31 27.17
N ALA A 5 3.58 12.46 27.63
CA ALA A 5 3.59 12.79 29.06
C ALA A 5 2.17 12.93 29.63
N THR A 6 1.23 13.47 28.85
CA THR A 6 -0.19 13.52 29.22
C THR A 6 -0.76 12.11 29.32
N CYS A 7 -0.43 11.22 28.38
CA CYS A 7 -0.86 9.82 28.43
C CYS A 7 -0.34 9.11 29.67
N LYS A 8 0.96 9.26 30.00
CA LYS A 8 1.53 8.67 31.22
C LYS A 8 0.86 9.19 32.48
N ARG A 9 0.51 10.47 32.53
CA ARG A 9 -0.21 11.06 33.66
C ARG A 9 -1.64 10.53 33.79
N LEU A 10 -2.34 10.30 32.69
CA LEU A 10 -3.75 9.88 32.68
C LEU A 10 -3.93 8.35 32.84
N PHE A 11 -3.04 7.57 32.23
CA PHE A 11 -3.15 6.11 32.13
C PHE A 11 -2.07 5.35 32.89
N GLY A 12 -1.12 6.05 33.50
CA GLY A 12 0.08 5.43 34.09
C GLY A 12 1.05 4.91 33.03
N ASP A 13 1.89 3.96 33.42
CA ASP A 13 2.78 3.27 32.50
C ASP A 13 1.99 2.40 31.51
N ARG A 14 2.52 2.27 30.29
CA ARG A 14 1.87 1.49 29.24
C ARG A 14 1.92 0.00 29.61
N PRO A 15 0.82 -0.76 29.52
CA PRO A 15 0.80 -2.17 29.93
C PRO A 15 1.78 -3.10 29.20
N ASP A 16 2.22 -2.72 28.01
CA ASP A 16 3.18 -3.47 27.19
C ASP A 16 4.65 -3.00 27.38
N GLY A 17 4.89 -2.11 28.36
CA GLY A 17 6.22 -1.62 28.72
C GLY A 17 6.86 -0.64 27.74
N LYS A 18 6.19 -0.27 26.64
CA LYS A 18 6.74 0.70 25.68
C LYS A 18 6.29 2.13 26.01
N GLU A 19 6.95 3.12 25.43
CA GLU A 19 6.58 4.52 25.63
C GLU A 19 5.25 4.88 24.98
N TRP A 20 4.52 5.80 25.61
CA TRP A 20 3.31 6.37 25.02
C TRP A 20 3.63 7.14 23.74
N GLN A 21 2.79 6.96 22.72
CA GLN A 21 2.81 7.79 21.52
C GLN A 21 1.77 8.90 21.64
N PRO A 22 1.86 9.98 20.84
CA PRO A 22 0.82 11.00 20.75
C PRO A 22 -0.59 10.40 20.61
N GLY A 23 -1.58 11.05 21.23
CA GLY A 23 -2.96 10.53 21.24
C GLY A 23 -3.17 9.26 22.07
N CYS A 24 -2.17 8.84 22.86
CA CYS A 24 -2.20 7.62 23.66
C CYS A 24 -2.49 6.38 22.80
N LEU A 25 -1.83 6.32 21.64
CA LEU A 25 -2.01 5.28 20.63
C LEU A 25 -1.99 3.88 21.24
N LYS A 26 -3.06 3.12 20.97
CA LYS A 26 -3.15 1.69 21.24
C LYS A 26 -3.52 0.96 19.95
N ILE A 27 -2.84 -0.15 19.69
CA ILE A 27 -3.18 -1.02 18.56
C ILE A 27 -3.93 -2.22 19.11
N LYS A 28 -5.15 -2.43 18.63
CA LYS A 28 -5.95 -3.62 18.93
C LYS A 28 -6.00 -4.48 17.66
N GLN A 29 -5.23 -5.56 17.67
CA GLN A 29 -5.16 -6.53 16.57
C GLN A 29 -6.49 -7.25 16.37
N SER A 30 -6.83 -7.56 15.11
CA SER A 30 -8.01 -8.37 14.78
C SER A 30 -7.77 -9.84 15.14
N THR A 31 -8.84 -10.58 15.40
CA THR A 31 -8.79 -12.03 15.54
C THR A 31 -8.53 -12.74 14.21
N ASP A 32 -8.80 -12.08 13.07
CA ASP A 32 -8.55 -12.64 11.73
C ASP A 32 -7.05 -12.70 11.41
N THR A 33 -6.29 -11.73 11.94
CA THR A 33 -4.83 -11.65 11.82
C THR A 33 -4.24 -11.42 13.22
N PRO A 34 -4.22 -12.46 14.08
CA PRO A 34 -3.92 -12.30 15.50
C PRO A 34 -2.44 -11.94 15.78
N VAL A 35 -1.57 -12.07 14.79
CA VAL A 35 -0.15 -11.75 14.87
C VAL A 35 0.14 -10.56 13.97
N SER A 36 0.49 -9.43 14.58
CA SER A 36 0.88 -8.20 13.88
C SER A 36 2.02 -8.46 12.89
N LYS A 37 1.90 -7.91 11.68
CA LYS A 37 2.91 -8.03 10.62
C LYS A 37 3.78 -6.79 10.47
N GLY A 38 3.58 -5.80 11.35
CA GLY A 38 4.37 -4.58 11.37
C GLY A 38 4.26 -3.85 12.69
N SER A 39 4.63 -2.57 12.65
CA SER A 39 4.50 -1.62 13.75
C SER A 39 3.87 -0.33 13.25
N VAL A 40 3.08 0.32 14.12
CA VAL A 40 2.39 1.57 13.80
C VAL A 40 2.89 2.66 14.75
N THR A 41 3.19 3.82 14.18
CA THR A 41 3.53 5.04 14.91
C THR A 41 2.64 6.19 14.46
N ILE A 42 2.48 7.20 15.33
CA ILE A 42 1.75 8.43 15.02
C ILE A 42 2.56 9.63 15.49
N ASP A 43 2.66 10.65 14.65
CA ASP A 43 3.34 11.90 15.01
C ASP A 43 2.37 12.95 15.60
N GLN A 44 2.91 14.12 15.97
CA GLN A 44 2.11 15.22 16.53
C GLN A 44 1.16 15.87 15.52
N ASN A 45 1.44 15.73 14.23
CA ASN A 45 0.62 16.25 13.15
C ASN A 45 -0.52 15.27 12.79
N GLY A 46 -0.52 14.07 13.39
CA GLY A 46 -1.49 13.02 13.12
C GLY A 46 -1.11 12.12 11.94
N ASN A 47 0.12 12.22 11.42
CA ASN A 47 0.60 11.29 10.39
C ASN A 47 0.81 9.91 11.02
N VAL A 48 0.17 8.91 10.43
CA VAL A 48 0.30 7.51 10.84
C VAL A 48 1.26 6.81 9.89
N VAL A 49 2.28 6.16 10.45
CA VAL A 49 3.26 5.38 9.68
C VAL A 49 3.17 3.92 10.10
N TYR A 50 2.97 3.04 9.13
CA TYR A 50 3.07 1.59 9.30
C TYR A 50 4.40 1.10 8.71
N THR A 51 5.20 0.42 9.53
CA THR A 51 6.47 -0.19 9.13
C THR A 51 6.31 -1.71 9.12
N PRO A 52 6.34 -2.37 7.95
CA PRO A 52 6.28 -3.84 7.86
C PRO A 52 7.47 -4.52 8.56
N ASN A 53 7.21 -5.64 9.23
CA ASN A 53 8.23 -6.51 9.80
C ASN A 53 8.67 -7.53 8.75
N GLY A 54 9.50 -7.09 7.80
CA GLY A 54 10.01 -7.93 6.72
C GLY A 54 9.07 -7.99 5.51
N ASN A 55 9.24 -9.05 4.71
CA ASN A 55 8.48 -9.28 3.49
C ASN A 55 7.50 -10.43 3.72
N TRP A 56 6.25 -10.09 4.02
CA TRP A 56 5.15 -11.03 4.20
C TRP A 56 4.14 -10.83 3.07
N HIS A 57 3.22 -11.78 2.92
CA HIS A 57 2.17 -11.68 1.91
C HIS A 57 0.81 -11.93 2.55
N GLY A 58 -0.20 -11.22 2.07
CA GLY A 58 -1.56 -11.27 2.61
C GLY A 58 -1.96 -9.95 3.26
N ALA A 59 -2.70 -10.02 4.38
CA ALA A 59 -3.24 -8.86 5.08
C ALA A 59 -2.81 -8.80 6.56
N ASP A 60 -2.73 -7.59 7.10
CA ASP A 60 -2.61 -7.26 8.53
C ASP A 60 -3.79 -6.36 8.92
N ILE A 61 -4.68 -6.86 9.78
CA ILE A 61 -5.95 -6.24 10.14
C ILE A 61 -5.93 -5.86 11.62
N PHE A 62 -6.09 -4.58 11.90
CA PHE A 62 -6.09 -4.05 13.26
C PHE A 62 -6.91 -2.78 13.37
N SER A 63 -7.15 -2.33 14.60
CA SER A 63 -7.75 -1.03 14.87
C SER A 63 -6.77 -0.15 15.64
N ILE A 64 -6.68 1.10 15.21
CA ILE A 64 -5.94 2.16 15.89
C ILE A 64 -6.92 2.82 16.86
N GLN A 65 -6.57 2.82 18.15
CA GLN A 65 -7.34 3.49 19.19
C GLN A 65 -6.58 4.72 19.66
N VAL A 66 -7.20 5.90 19.51
CA VAL A 66 -6.63 7.19 19.90
C VAL A 66 -7.57 7.98 20.79
N VAL A 67 -7.01 8.67 21.77
CA VAL A 67 -7.70 9.61 22.65
C VAL A 67 -7.69 10.98 21.98
N THR A 68 -8.86 11.46 21.60
CA THR A 68 -9.01 12.71 20.83
C THR A 68 -9.17 13.95 21.69
N SER A 69 -9.76 13.81 22.88
CA SER A 69 -9.95 14.90 23.81
C SER A 69 -9.70 14.45 25.25
N VAL A 70 -9.08 15.35 26.01
CA VAL A 70 -8.92 15.23 27.46
C VAL A 70 -9.46 16.54 28.01
N SER A 71 -10.48 16.47 28.87
CA SER A 71 -11.06 17.65 29.52
C SER A 71 -10.59 17.68 30.98
N ARG A 72 -10.51 18.87 31.58
CA ARG A 72 -10.20 19.01 33.02
C ARG A 72 -11.27 18.39 33.94
N PHE A 73 -12.42 18.03 33.37
CA PHE A 73 -13.54 17.39 34.05
C PHE A 73 -13.63 15.88 33.77
N ASN A 74 -12.72 15.36 32.93
CA ASN A 74 -12.59 13.94 32.60
C ASN A 74 -11.29 13.43 33.25
N ASP A 75 -11.23 13.49 34.58
CA ASP A 75 -10.20 12.82 35.39
C ASP A 75 -10.49 11.32 35.58
N GLY A 76 -11.70 10.88 35.21
CA GLY A 76 -12.12 9.48 35.20
C GLY A 76 -11.59 8.67 34.02
N THR A 77 -11.50 7.35 34.23
CA THR A 77 -11.03 6.30 33.32
C THR A 77 -11.88 6.10 32.05
N ASP A 78 -13.00 6.83 31.90
CA ASP A 78 -13.87 6.80 30.73
C ASP A 78 -13.34 7.73 29.62
N PHE A 79 -12.15 7.42 29.13
CA PHE A 79 -11.66 8.03 27.91
C PHE A 79 -12.36 7.37 26.72
N GLN A 80 -13.07 8.17 25.93
CA GLN A 80 -13.56 7.70 24.63
C GLN A 80 -12.38 7.59 23.67
N TYR A 81 -12.04 6.36 23.31
CA TYR A 81 -11.17 6.09 22.18
C TYR A 81 -11.96 6.27 20.89
N VAL A 82 -11.39 6.99 19.94
CA VAL A 82 -11.78 6.83 18.54
C VAL A 82 -11.08 5.60 18.01
N SER A 83 -11.86 4.64 17.51
CA SER A 83 -11.35 3.43 16.89
C SER A 83 -11.37 3.58 15.37
N ILE A 84 -10.20 3.47 14.76
CA ILE A 84 -9.99 3.59 13.32
C ILE A 84 -9.62 2.21 12.80
N PRO A 85 -10.48 1.53 12.02
CA PRO A 85 -10.14 0.25 11.42
C PRO A 85 -9.06 0.46 10.34
N ALA A 86 -8.09 -0.45 10.29
CA ALA A 86 -6.99 -0.41 9.36
C ALA A 86 -6.70 -1.81 8.81
N THR A 87 -6.46 -1.88 7.50
CA THR A 87 -6.04 -3.08 6.79
C THR A 87 -4.85 -2.73 5.93
N VAL A 88 -3.72 -3.40 6.16
CA VAL A 88 -2.53 -3.30 5.31
C VAL A 88 -2.43 -4.57 4.49
N VAL A 89 -2.22 -4.44 3.18
CA VAL A 89 -2.06 -5.58 2.26
C VAL A 89 -0.70 -5.50 1.61
N GLN A 90 0.05 -6.61 1.64
CA GLN A 90 1.32 -6.76 0.94
C GLN A 90 1.17 -7.87 -0.10
N GLU A 91 1.21 -7.49 -1.38
CA GLU A 91 1.17 -8.43 -2.48
C GLU A 91 2.57 -9.00 -2.77
N PRO A 92 2.67 -10.28 -3.16
CA PRO A 92 3.90 -10.80 -3.72
C PRO A 92 4.24 -10.08 -5.02
N VAL A 93 5.53 -9.96 -5.31
CA VAL A 93 5.99 -9.44 -6.61
C VAL A 93 5.38 -10.32 -7.70
N SER A 94 4.55 -9.75 -8.56
CA SER A 94 4.02 -10.46 -9.72
C SER A 94 5.19 -10.72 -10.68
N GLY A 95 5.55 -11.99 -10.86
CA GLY A 95 6.60 -12.42 -11.78
C GLY A 95 6.24 -12.25 -13.27
N ILE A 96 5.24 -11.42 -13.58
CA ILE A 96 4.90 -11.04 -14.94
C ILE A 96 5.80 -9.87 -15.28
N GLU A 97 7.01 -10.18 -15.74
CA GLU A 97 7.78 -9.19 -16.47
C GLU A 97 7.03 -8.84 -17.75
N ASP A 98 6.92 -7.53 -18.02
CA ASP A 98 6.39 -7.00 -19.28
C ASP A 98 7.39 -7.34 -20.40
N LYS A 99 7.40 -8.60 -20.81
CA LYS A 99 8.20 -9.04 -21.94
C LYS A 99 7.48 -8.56 -23.18
N SER A 100 7.88 -7.38 -23.68
CA SER A 100 7.46 -6.91 -24.99
C SER A 100 7.83 -7.99 -26.01
N VAL A 101 6.86 -8.79 -26.41
CA VAL A 101 7.01 -9.62 -27.59
C VAL A 101 6.94 -8.66 -28.77
N SER A 102 8.09 -8.42 -29.41
CA SER A 102 8.10 -7.88 -30.76
C SER A 102 7.45 -8.94 -31.64
N THR A 103 6.12 -8.91 -31.73
CA THR A 103 5.47 -9.52 -32.87
C THR A 103 5.98 -8.69 -34.02
N GLY A 104 6.79 -9.30 -34.88
CA GLY A 104 7.25 -8.69 -36.12
C GLY A 104 6.00 -8.34 -36.93
N GLY A 105 5.45 -7.16 -36.67
CA GLY A 105 4.21 -6.67 -37.23
C GLY A 105 4.45 -6.35 -38.69
N GLY A 106 4.16 -7.33 -39.55
CA GLY A 106 3.50 -7.08 -40.82
C GLY A 106 4.27 -6.31 -41.87
N GLY A 107 5.60 -6.47 -41.96
CA GLY A 107 6.38 -6.08 -43.13
C GLY A 107 6.05 -7.00 -44.31
N SER A 108 4.91 -6.76 -44.94
CA SER A 108 4.41 -7.43 -46.14
C SER A 108 5.50 -8.03 -47.04
N VAL A 109 5.50 -9.37 -47.16
CA VAL A 109 6.25 -10.12 -48.19
C VAL A 109 5.81 -9.75 -49.63
N GLY A 110 4.85 -8.83 -49.78
CA GLY A 110 4.23 -8.43 -51.04
C GLY A 110 4.82 -7.19 -51.72
N GLY A 111 5.68 -6.39 -51.07
CA GLY A 111 6.21 -5.16 -51.68
C GLY A 111 7.10 -5.41 -52.91
N GLY A 112 8.05 -6.35 -52.78
CA GLY A 112 8.96 -6.70 -53.88
C GLY A 112 8.30 -7.52 -54.99
N LEU A 113 7.35 -8.39 -54.64
CA LEU A 113 6.63 -9.23 -55.60
C LEU A 113 5.66 -8.42 -56.46
N ILE A 114 4.97 -7.43 -55.88
CA ILE A 114 4.04 -6.57 -56.62
C ILE A 114 4.80 -5.65 -57.58
N LEU A 115 5.93 -5.06 -57.16
CA LEU A 115 6.76 -4.25 -58.05
C LEU A 115 7.36 -5.07 -59.20
N GLY A 116 7.78 -6.31 -58.93
CA GLY A 116 8.23 -7.25 -59.97
C GLY A 116 7.14 -7.59 -60.99
N LEU A 117 5.90 -7.79 -60.53
CA LEU A 117 4.75 -8.10 -61.40
C LEU A 117 4.41 -6.92 -62.33
N PHE A 118 4.44 -5.68 -61.82
CA PHE A 118 4.24 -4.49 -62.65
C PHE A 118 5.37 -4.27 -63.67
N GLY A 119 6.61 -4.56 -63.31
CA GLY A 119 7.75 -4.52 -64.23
C GLY A 119 7.61 -5.50 -65.40
N LEU A 120 7.17 -6.74 -65.12
CA LEU A 120 6.93 -7.76 -66.14
C LEU A 120 5.75 -7.41 -67.07
N ILE A 121 4.70 -6.78 -66.53
CA ILE A 121 3.56 -6.29 -67.31
C ILE A 121 3.98 -5.12 -68.23
N ALA A 122 4.83 -4.21 -67.74
CA ALA A 122 5.38 -3.11 -68.55
C ALA A 122 6.27 -3.63 -69.69
N LEU A 123 7.17 -4.59 -69.42
CA LEU A 123 8.03 -5.21 -70.43
C LEU A 123 7.24 -5.91 -71.54
N ARG A 124 6.07 -6.49 -71.23
CA ARG A 124 5.19 -7.11 -72.23
C ARG A 124 4.54 -6.09 -73.17
N ARG A 125 4.30 -4.85 -72.72
CA ARG A 125 3.72 -3.77 -73.54
C ARG A 125 4.73 -3.07 -74.44
N PHE A 126 6.01 -3.06 -74.08
CA PHE A 126 7.08 -2.46 -74.89
C PHE A 126 7.58 -3.36 -76.03
N LYS A 127 7.18 -4.63 -76.07
CA LYS A 127 7.60 -5.60 -77.10
C LYS A 127 6.47 -5.97 -78.08
N SER A 128 5.40 -5.17 -78.16
CA SER A 128 4.32 -5.28 -79.15
C SER A 128 4.22 -4.03 -80.00
#